data_AF-A0A1H2UYU3-F1
#
_entry.id   AF-A0A1H2UYU3-F1
#
_cell.length_a   1.000
_cell.length_b   1.000
_cell.length_c   1.000
_cell.angle_alpha   90.00
_cell.angle_beta   90.00
_cell.angle_gamma   90.00
#
_symmetry.space_group_name_H-M   'P 1'
#
loop_
_entity.id
_entity.type
_entity.pdbx_description
1 polymer ?
#
loop_
_entity_poly.entity_id
_entity_poly.type
_entity_poly.pdbx_seq_one_letter_code
_entity_poly.pdbx_strand_id
1 'polypeptide(L)'
;MLDWGRYLSRQAIRTCAVLLVGGGLLVSVSQAAPRGTASAEHEQIRIRLAQFSVAGGRFAEALARVEDLDSPLALLLRAESLVGSGRSDQAIPILRQLTAGERYRGQSWLMLAEAAMNGATSVEVNIEQALDNAVRYGHGEIRERARFHQAELLRAQSMPERAGQVLATMEPGYWAAVGYQNVASDYARIDRSPARSLVALRVALALASEDAHVARGASLKSELLLQAGYLALQAEDFSKAEGFLKDIALDSYVTPEALFFHGQALAGRQNVREAMQSWHRAKKFPLAFPGAVEAWLGMGQGYDELGYLGQAGEAFLAANAAFDSEQVTLRSLAEEVRQRGAWRAMVEASRATDLEWFLADNRALAQPRQAYLLRFAESADGQSAIARVATLAELFRQLQSRKSDLEIFRQAIAYRQASIPSVGELETRLGRVDGRIGELADRLRRTAAHAGTGQSEQVDSLVQTLIDLRTVYHRLPGDRPAVARSLNQHLDQLALLEHRLDGLVERLVRAREEAEAMLDRQMLSFLSNEEERIRFAQDRAEQQVVYLYEHLALRKLEQEAQP
;
A
#
# COMPACT_ATOMS: atom_id res chain seq x y z
N MET A 1 25.97 3.24 2.97
CA MET A 1 24.92 3.86 3.83
C MET A 1 23.56 3.89 3.10
N LEU A 2 23.31 2.90 2.25
CA LEU A 2 22.16 2.71 1.39
C LEU A 2 21.76 1.25 1.61
N ASP A 3 20.81 0.92 2.51
CA ASP A 3 20.22 -0.45 2.49
C ASP A 3 19.01 -0.76 3.39
N TRP A 4 18.27 0.21 3.92
CA TRP A 4 17.06 -0.11 4.72
C TRP A 4 15.73 0.34 4.10
N GLY A 5 15.75 1.32 3.19
CA GLY A 5 14.52 1.88 2.59
C GLY A 5 13.91 1.08 1.42
N ARG A 6 14.64 0.13 0.82
CA ARG A 6 14.17 -0.59 -0.39
C ARG A 6 13.34 -1.85 -0.09
N TYR A 7 13.33 -2.30 1.17
CA TYR A 7 12.75 -3.59 1.54
C TYR A 7 11.27 -3.53 1.91
N LEU A 8 10.86 -2.47 2.61
CA LEU A 8 9.48 -2.28 3.07
C LEU A 8 8.53 -1.87 1.94
N SER A 9 9.05 -1.37 0.82
CA SER A 9 8.22 -0.79 -0.23
C SER A 9 7.68 -1.79 -1.25
N ARG A 10 8.25 -2.99 -1.36
CA ARG A 10 7.80 -4.01 -2.33
C ARG A 10 6.60 -4.83 -1.84
N GLN A 11 6.36 -4.93 -0.53
CA GLN A 11 5.15 -5.59 0.01
C GLN A 11 3.85 -4.80 -0.24
N ALA A 12 3.92 -3.48 -0.37
CA ALA A 12 2.74 -2.65 -0.61
C ALA A 12 2.18 -2.78 -2.05
N ILE A 13 2.99 -3.25 -3.00
CA ILE A 13 2.65 -3.25 -4.43
C ILE A 13 1.67 -4.37 -4.81
N ARG A 14 1.45 -5.40 -3.97
CA ARG A 14 0.53 -6.51 -4.32
C ARG A 14 -0.81 -6.51 -3.61
N THR A 15 -0.99 -5.75 -2.54
CA THR A 15 -2.29 -5.67 -1.86
C THR A 15 -3.25 -4.70 -2.56
N CYS A 16 -2.76 -3.85 -3.47
CA CYS A 16 -3.60 -2.88 -4.20
C CYS A 16 -4.21 -3.40 -5.51
N ALA A 17 -3.83 -4.57 -6.03
CA ALA A 17 -4.19 -4.99 -7.39
C ALA A 17 -5.24 -6.13 -7.50
N VAL A 18 -5.88 -6.58 -6.41
CA VAL A 18 -6.86 -7.70 -6.45
C VAL A 18 -8.30 -7.28 -6.07
N LEU A 19 -8.58 -6.00 -5.83
CA LEU A 19 -9.86 -5.55 -5.24
C LEU A 19 -10.93 -5.03 -6.21
N LEU A 20 -11.02 -5.55 -7.45
CA LEU A 20 -12.04 -5.08 -8.40
C LEU A 20 -12.67 -6.18 -9.29
N VAL A 21 -13.07 -7.34 -8.75
CA VAL A 21 -14.07 -8.20 -9.40
C VAL A 21 -14.86 -8.98 -8.36
N GLY A 22 -16.20 -8.85 -8.35
CA GLY A 22 -17.10 -9.79 -7.66
C GLY A 22 -18.29 -9.15 -6.95
N GLY A 23 -19.22 -8.59 -7.73
CA GLY A 23 -20.53 -8.21 -7.22
C GLY A 23 -21.45 -9.40 -6.96
N GLY A 24 -22.36 -9.21 -6.01
CA GLY A 24 -23.71 -9.78 -6.02
C GLY A 24 -23.85 -11.26 -5.65
N LEU A 25 -24.33 -11.53 -4.43
CA LEU A 25 -25.39 -12.51 -4.15
C LEU A 25 -25.83 -12.38 -2.68
N LEU A 26 -26.87 -11.56 -2.47
CA LEU A 26 -27.68 -11.60 -1.26
C LEU A 26 -28.58 -12.84 -1.36
N VAL A 27 -28.19 -13.92 -0.70
CA VAL A 27 -29.09 -15.05 -0.41
C VAL A 27 -29.59 -14.87 1.01
N SER A 28 -30.85 -14.46 1.11
CA SER A 28 -31.66 -14.47 2.31
C SER A 28 -31.98 -15.92 2.69
N VAL A 29 -31.44 -16.39 3.82
CA VAL A 29 -31.99 -17.54 4.54
C VAL A 29 -32.26 -17.11 5.97
N SER A 30 -33.54 -16.88 6.23
CA SER A 30 -34.13 -16.78 7.55
C SER A 30 -34.20 -18.17 8.15
N GLN A 31 -33.54 -18.44 9.28
CA GLN A 31 -33.99 -19.47 10.22
C GLN A 31 -33.41 -19.25 11.62
N ALA A 32 -34.27 -19.46 12.61
CA ALA A 32 -34.14 -19.07 13.99
C ALA A 32 -33.15 -19.96 14.77
N ALA A 33 -32.34 -19.35 15.65
CA ALA A 33 -31.50 -20.02 16.64
C ALA A 33 -31.33 -19.13 17.90
N PRO A 34 -31.01 -19.71 19.07
CA PRO A 34 -31.38 -19.20 20.39
C PRO A 34 -30.50 -18.04 20.87
N ARG A 35 -31.04 -17.22 21.79
CA ARG A 35 -30.48 -15.94 22.31
C ARG A 35 -29.13 -16.02 23.05
N GLY A 36 -28.35 -17.09 22.90
CA GLY A 36 -26.96 -17.20 23.37
C GLY A 36 -25.90 -17.15 22.25
N THR A 37 -26.27 -17.34 20.98
CA THR A 37 -25.32 -17.39 19.84
C THR A 37 -25.14 -16.05 19.13
N ALA A 38 -26.10 -15.13 19.29
CA ALA A 38 -26.12 -13.86 18.57
C ALA A 38 -24.96 -12.91 18.91
N SER A 39 -24.42 -12.93 20.14
CA SER A 39 -23.26 -12.08 20.49
C SER A 39 -21.96 -12.62 19.88
N ALA A 40 -21.74 -13.93 19.95
CA ALA A 40 -20.54 -14.58 19.40
C ALA A 40 -20.48 -14.51 17.86
N GLU A 41 -21.62 -14.68 17.18
CA GLU A 41 -21.71 -14.51 15.72
C GLU A 41 -21.47 -13.05 15.31
N HIS A 42 -22.02 -12.10 16.07
CA HIS A 42 -21.81 -10.67 15.81
C HIS A 42 -20.35 -10.25 16.02
N GLU A 43 -19.67 -10.78 17.03
CA GLU A 43 -18.24 -10.58 17.26
C GLU A 43 -17.39 -11.18 16.13
N GLN A 44 -17.71 -12.39 15.66
CA GLN A 44 -17.01 -13.02 14.54
C GLN A 44 -17.17 -12.22 13.23
N ILE A 45 -18.36 -11.68 12.97
CA ILE A 45 -18.60 -10.81 11.81
C ILE A 45 -17.76 -9.53 11.93
N ARG A 46 -17.73 -8.88 13.11
CA ARG A 46 -16.88 -7.70 13.37
C ARG A 46 -15.40 -8.01 13.12
N ILE A 47 -14.91 -9.15 13.60
CA ILE A 47 -13.52 -9.59 13.41
C ILE A 47 -13.22 -9.81 11.92
N ARG A 48 -14.09 -10.52 11.18
CA ARG A 48 -13.88 -10.75 9.73
C ARG A 48 -13.91 -9.45 8.92
N LEU A 49 -14.82 -8.53 9.26
CA LEU A 49 -14.86 -7.20 8.64
C LEU A 49 -13.62 -6.37 9.00
N ALA A 50 -13.09 -6.52 10.22
CA ALA A 50 -11.83 -5.90 10.60
C ALA A 50 -10.65 -6.50 9.82
N GLN A 51 -10.57 -7.83 9.66
CA GLN A 51 -9.56 -8.48 8.82
C GLN A 51 -9.61 -7.97 7.38
N PHE A 52 -10.80 -7.87 6.80
CA PHE A 52 -10.97 -7.31 5.46
C PHE A 52 -10.55 -5.84 5.38
N SER A 53 -10.86 -5.05 6.41
CA SER A 53 -10.41 -3.66 6.48
C SER A 53 -8.90 -3.53 6.65
N VAL A 54 -8.26 -4.36 7.47
CA VAL A 54 -6.79 -4.38 7.61
C VAL A 54 -6.15 -4.79 6.28
N ALA A 55 -6.65 -5.84 5.63
CA ALA A 55 -6.17 -6.27 4.33
C ALA A 55 -6.33 -5.18 3.25
N GLY A 56 -7.41 -4.39 3.32
CA GLY A 56 -7.63 -3.24 2.44
C GLY A 56 -6.99 -1.93 2.91
N GLY A 57 -6.12 -1.92 3.91
CA GLY A 57 -5.43 -0.72 4.41
C GLY A 57 -6.31 0.29 5.18
N ARG A 58 -7.57 -0.05 5.49
CA ARG A 58 -8.53 0.79 6.21
C ARG A 58 -8.43 0.60 7.72
N PHE A 59 -7.26 0.95 8.28
CA PHE A 59 -6.89 0.68 9.67
C PHE A 59 -7.81 1.36 10.71
N ALA A 60 -8.33 2.56 10.43
CA ALA A 60 -9.23 3.26 11.36
C ALA A 60 -10.60 2.57 11.51
N GLU A 61 -11.13 2.02 10.40
CA GLU A 61 -12.35 1.21 10.44
C GLU A 61 -12.13 -0.10 11.18
N ALA A 62 -10.98 -0.74 10.93
CA ALA A 62 -10.62 -1.97 11.64
C ALA A 62 -10.53 -1.71 13.16
N LEU A 63 -9.86 -0.63 13.58
CA LEU A 63 -9.76 -0.24 14.98
C LEU A 63 -11.12 -0.07 15.66
N ALA A 64 -12.02 0.71 15.05
CA ALA A 64 -13.36 0.92 15.60
C ALA A 64 -14.14 -0.40 15.75
N ARG A 65 -13.89 -1.38 14.87
CA ARG A 65 -14.56 -2.68 14.93
C ARG A 65 -13.99 -3.60 15.99
N VAL A 66 -12.74 -3.44 16.42
CA VAL A 66 -12.07 -4.34 17.39
C VAL A 66 -11.72 -3.68 18.73
N GLU A 67 -12.06 -2.41 18.94
CA GLU A 67 -11.64 -1.63 20.12
C GLU A 67 -12.01 -2.28 21.46
N ASP A 68 -13.20 -2.87 21.54
CA ASP A 68 -13.76 -3.48 22.76
C ASP A 68 -13.66 -5.02 22.78
N LEU A 69 -12.91 -5.62 21.84
CA LEU A 69 -12.84 -7.07 21.68
C LEU A 69 -11.50 -7.60 22.21
N ASP A 70 -11.56 -8.51 23.19
CA ASP A 70 -10.38 -9.10 23.84
C ASP A 70 -9.92 -10.43 23.23
N SER A 71 -10.55 -10.87 22.14
CA SER A 71 -10.11 -12.07 21.42
C SER A 71 -8.65 -11.90 20.95
N PRO A 72 -7.78 -12.94 21.03
CA PRO A 72 -6.39 -12.84 20.57
C PRO A 72 -6.25 -12.33 19.13
N LEU A 73 -7.19 -12.70 18.26
CA LEU A 73 -7.22 -12.21 16.87
C LEU A 73 -7.65 -10.75 16.79
N ALA A 74 -8.59 -10.30 17.64
CA ALA A 74 -9.01 -8.91 17.68
C ALA A 74 -7.89 -8.00 18.20
N LEU A 75 -7.16 -8.43 19.25
CA LEU A 75 -5.97 -7.77 19.75
C LEU A 75 -4.86 -7.70 18.69
N LEU A 76 -4.66 -8.77 17.92
CA LEU A 76 -3.70 -8.77 16.82
C LEU A 76 -4.09 -7.75 15.74
N LEU A 77 -5.35 -7.77 15.29
CA LEU A 77 -5.86 -6.81 14.30
C LEU A 77 -5.80 -5.37 14.80
N ARG A 78 -6.03 -5.16 16.10
CA ARG A 78 -5.86 -3.86 16.76
C ARG A 78 -4.41 -3.41 16.70
N ALA A 79 -3.47 -4.28 17.06
CA ALA A 79 -2.04 -3.99 16.98
C ALA A 79 -1.59 -3.73 15.53
N GLU A 80 -2.01 -4.54 14.57
CA GLU A 80 -1.73 -4.36 13.13
C GLU A 80 -2.25 -3.00 12.64
N SER A 81 -3.48 -2.65 13.03
CA SER A 81 -4.07 -1.37 12.65
C SER A 81 -3.36 -0.18 13.31
N LEU A 82 -2.91 -0.33 14.56
CA LEU A 82 -2.14 0.70 15.26
C LEU A 82 -0.78 0.90 14.58
N VAL A 83 -0.04 -0.18 14.27
CA VAL A 83 1.23 -0.11 13.52
C VAL A 83 1.00 0.50 12.14
N GLY A 84 -0.01 0.03 11.40
CA GLY A 84 -0.35 0.54 10.06
C GLY A 84 -0.79 2.00 10.06
N SER A 85 -1.35 2.50 11.16
CA SER A 85 -1.69 3.92 11.36
C SER A 85 -0.53 4.78 11.90
N GLY A 86 0.66 4.21 12.08
CA GLY A 86 1.84 4.90 12.63
C GLY A 86 1.81 5.11 14.15
N ARG A 87 0.89 4.47 14.87
CA ARG A 87 0.74 4.51 16.33
C ARG A 87 1.43 3.32 17.00
N SER A 88 2.65 2.99 16.56
CA SER A 88 3.38 1.79 17.00
C SER A 88 3.60 1.76 18.52
N ASP A 89 3.83 2.90 19.17
CA ASP A 89 3.97 2.98 20.63
C ASP A 89 2.75 2.44 21.39
N GLN A 90 1.54 2.61 20.83
CA GLN A 90 0.31 2.09 21.42
C GLN A 90 0.08 0.62 21.06
N ALA A 91 0.69 0.13 19.98
CA ALA A 91 0.63 -1.27 19.60
C ALA A 91 1.53 -2.15 20.46
N ILE A 92 2.70 -1.65 20.89
CA ILE A 92 3.69 -2.40 21.69
C ILE A 92 3.10 -3.08 22.93
N PRO A 93 2.33 -2.42 23.82
CA PRO A 93 1.77 -3.09 25.00
C PRO A 93 0.82 -4.23 24.61
N ILE A 94 0.02 -4.04 23.56
CA ILE A 94 -0.90 -5.08 23.04
C ILE A 94 -0.11 -6.25 22.46
N LEU A 95 0.94 -5.97 21.70
CA LEU A 95 1.83 -7.00 21.16
C LEU A 95 2.52 -7.77 22.28
N ARG A 96 3.02 -7.10 23.34
CA ARG A 96 3.61 -7.75 24.52
C ARG A 96 2.61 -8.63 25.28
N GLN A 97 1.34 -8.24 25.31
CA GLN A 97 0.29 -9.08 25.86
C GLN A 97 0.09 -10.34 25.01
N LEU A 98 0.08 -10.20 23.68
CA LEU A 98 -0.05 -11.32 22.75
C LEU A 98 1.17 -12.25 22.74
N THR A 99 2.38 -11.72 22.98
CA THR A 99 3.57 -12.57 23.11
C THR A 99 3.54 -13.46 24.36
N ALA A 100 2.84 -13.03 25.42
CA ALA A 100 2.60 -13.84 26.61
C ALA A 100 1.44 -14.86 26.42
N GLY A 101 0.38 -14.50 25.69
CA GLY A 101 -0.78 -15.36 25.40
C GLY A 101 -0.47 -16.50 24.44
N GLU A 102 -1.34 -17.52 24.28
CA GLU A 102 -1.00 -18.76 23.54
C GLU A 102 -1.08 -18.67 22.01
N ARG A 103 -1.87 -17.74 21.47
CA ARG A 103 -2.11 -17.61 20.02
C ARG A 103 -1.38 -16.41 19.44
N TYR A 104 -0.94 -16.52 18.19
CA TYR A 104 -0.26 -15.46 17.43
C TYR A 104 1.08 -14.97 18.01
N ARG A 105 1.66 -15.66 18.99
CA ARG A 105 2.95 -15.32 19.62
C ARG A 105 4.03 -14.97 18.60
N GLY A 106 4.26 -15.87 17.63
CA GLY A 106 5.29 -15.67 16.61
C GLY A 106 5.06 -14.43 15.75
N GLN A 107 3.82 -14.18 15.36
CA GLN A 107 3.46 -12.99 14.57
C GLN A 107 3.65 -11.71 15.39
N SER A 108 3.25 -11.71 16.66
CA SER A 108 3.41 -10.55 17.54
C SER A 108 4.88 -10.24 17.84
N TRP A 109 5.72 -11.27 18.02
CA TRP A 109 7.16 -11.10 18.16
C TRP A 109 7.80 -10.52 16.89
N LEU A 110 7.40 -11.02 15.71
CA LEU A 110 7.86 -10.49 14.42
C LEU A 110 7.48 -9.01 14.27
N MET A 111 6.23 -8.65 14.56
CA MET A 111 5.77 -7.26 14.48
C MET A 111 6.50 -6.33 15.46
N LEU A 112 6.85 -6.81 16.66
CA LEU A 112 7.67 -6.04 17.60
C LEU A 112 9.07 -5.77 17.05
N ALA A 113 9.70 -6.78 16.46
CA ALA A 113 11.01 -6.63 15.82
C ALA A 113 10.95 -5.64 14.66
N GLU A 114 9.98 -5.78 13.76
CA GLU A 114 9.79 -4.91 12.59
C GLU A 114 9.50 -3.46 13.00
N ALA A 115 8.65 -3.23 14.01
CA ALA A 115 8.37 -1.89 14.51
C ALA A 115 9.63 -1.20 15.09
N ALA A 116 10.46 -1.96 15.81
CA ALA A 116 11.71 -1.46 16.38
C ALA A 116 12.77 -1.19 15.31
N MET A 117 12.92 -2.10 14.34
CA MET A 117 13.83 -1.97 13.20
C MET A 117 13.50 -0.73 12.34
N ASN A 118 12.21 -0.39 12.22
CA ASN A 118 11.76 0.77 11.46
C ASN A 118 11.94 2.11 12.21
N GLY A 119 12.49 2.10 13.43
CA GLY A 119 12.59 3.29 14.29
C GLY A 119 11.22 3.89 14.65
N ALA A 120 10.14 3.11 14.50
CA ALA A 120 8.77 3.58 14.68
C ALA A 120 8.36 3.62 16.15
N THR A 121 9.26 3.28 17.07
CA THR A 121 8.97 3.10 18.49
C THR A 121 9.93 3.90 19.36
N SER A 122 9.40 4.62 20.34
CA SER A 122 10.17 5.25 21.41
C SER A 122 10.58 4.26 22.51
N VAL A 123 9.92 3.10 22.54
CA VAL A 123 10.17 2.03 23.51
C VAL A 123 11.29 1.13 23.05
N GLU A 124 12.26 0.88 23.93
CA GLU A 124 13.37 -0.04 23.67
C GLU A 124 12.85 -1.49 23.54
N VAL A 125 13.13 -2.11 22.40
CA VAL A 125 12.83 -3.51 22.10
C VAL A 125 14.12 -4.17 21.65
N ASN A 126 14.50 -5.26 22.32
CA ASN A 126 15.63 -6.07 21.88
C ASN A 126 15.25 -6.83 20.60
N ILE A 127 15.78 -6.37 19.46
CA ILE A 127 15.47 -6.90 18.12
C ILE A 127 15.88 -8.36 17.99
N GLU A 128 17.08 -8.72 18.46
CA GLU A 128 17.60 -10.10 18.37
C GLU A 128 16.70 -11.07 19.15
N GLN A 129 16.37 -10.72 20.40
CA GLN A 129 15.49 -11.54 21.22
C GLN A 129 14.08 -11.66 20.62
N ALA A 130 13.56 -10.57 20.04
CA ALA A 130 12.26 -10.58 19.39
C ALA A 130 12.24 -11.50 18.17
N LEU A 131 13.29 -11.45 17.33
CA LEU A 131 13.41 -12.32 16.17
C LEU A 131 13.60 -13.79 16.56
N ASP A 132 14.43 -14.10 17.57
CA ASP A 132 14.61 -15.47 18.06
C ASP A 132 13.29 -16.09 18.54
N ASN A 133 12.50 -15.30 19.27
CA ASN A 133 11.18 -15.74 19.71
C ASN A 133 10.19 -15.86 18.54
N ALA A 134 10.27 -14.97 17.54
CA ALA A 134 9.46 -15.08 16.33
C ALA A 134 9.77 -16.36 15.54
N VAL A 135 11.05 -16.76 15.46
CA VAL A 135 11.45 -18.03 14.83
C VAL A 135 10.95 -19.23 15.64
N ARG A 136 11.09 -19.17 16.97
CA ARG A 136 10.70 -20.26 17.89
C ARG A 136 9.20 -20.52 17.91
N TYR A 137 8.38 -19.47 17.93
CA TYR A 137 6.93 -19.56 18.07
C TYR A 137 6.16 -19.32 16.76
N GLY A 138 6.84 -18.88 15.70
CA GLY A 138 6.26 -18.68 14.37
C GLY A 138 6.26 -19.95 13.52
N HIS A 139 5.40 -19.96 12.51
CA HIS A 139 5.26 -21.04 11.53
C HIS A 139 5.10 -20.47 10.12
N GLY A 140 5.46 -21.25 9.10
CA GLY A 140 5.39 -20.85 7.69
C GLY A 140 6.07 -19.51 7.43
N GLU A 141 5.39 -18.63 6.71
CA GLU A 141 5.93 -17.32 6.29
C GLU A 141 6.41 -16.44 7.46
N ILE A 142 5.80 -16.52 8.64
CA ILE A 142 6.21 -15.73 9.82
C ILE A 142 7.63 -16.13 10.26
N ARG A 143 7.92 -17.43 10.29
CA ARG A 143 9.23 -17.94 10.67
C ARG A 143 10.28 -17.56 9.64
N GLU A 144 9.95 -17.69 8.36
CA GLU A 144 10.87 -17.39 7.27
C GLU A 144 11.17 -15.88 7.19
N ARG A 145 10.18 -15.01 7.43
CA ARG A 145 10.41 -13.56 7.58
C ARG A 145 11.32 -13.23 8.75
N ALA A 146 11.12 -13.88 9.91
CA ALA A 146 11.98 -13.65 11.07
C ALA A 146 13.43 -14.06 10.80
N ARG A 147 13.66 -15.22 10.16
CA ARG A 147 15.01 -15.67 9.76
C ARG A 147 15.64 -14.74 8.71
N PHE A 148 14.86 -14.28 7.75
CA PHE A 148 15.31 -13.28 6.79
C PHE A 148 15.81 -12.02 7.52
N HIS A 149 15.04 -11.48 8.46
CA HIS A 149 15.44 -10.30 9.24
C HIS A 149 16.68 -10.53 10.10
N GLN A 150 16.85 -11.75 10.66
CA GLN A 150 18.10 -12.13 11.35
C GLN A 150 19.30 -12.08 10.40
N ALA A 151 19.14 -12.58 9.17
CA ALA A 151 20.18 -12.52 8.15
C ALA A 151 20.50 -11.07 7.76
N GLU A 152 19.49 -10.20 7.61
CA GLU A 152 19.69 -8.78 7.32
C GLU A 152 20.42 -8.03 8.44
N LEU A 153 20.14 -8.36 9.71
CA LEU A 153 20.88 -7.79 10.83
C LEU A 153 22.37 -8.15 10.78
N LEU A 154 22.68 -9.41 10.44
CA LEU A 154 24.06 -9.87 10.24
C LEU A 154 24.73 -9.19 9.04
N ARG A 155 24.01 -8.98 7.93
CA ARG A 155 24.50 -8.21 6.78
C ARG A 155 24.80 -6.76 7.15
N ALA A 156 23.93 -6.11 7.93
CA ALA A 156 24.15 -4.73 8.40
C ALA A 156 25.40 -4.63 9.29
N GLN A 157 25.74 -5.70 10.02
CA GLN A 157 26.99 -5.85 10.78
C GLN A 157 28.19 -6.26 9.92
N SER A 158 28.07 -6.27 8.58
CA SER A 158 29.11 -6.67 7.63
C SER A 158 29.58 -8.12 7.80
N MET A 159 28.66 -9.04 8.15
CA MET A 159 28.91 -10.48 8.29
C MET A 159 28.08 -11.32 7.29
N PRO A 160 28.32 -11.21 5.97
CA PRO A 160 27.52 -11.88 4.94
C PRO A 160 27.63 -13.41 4.99
N GLU A 161 28.75 -13.98 5.48
CA GLU A 161 28.90 -15.43 5.62
C GLU A 161 27.97 -16.00 6.70
N ARG A 162 27.83 -15.30 7.82
CA ARG A 162 26.89 -15.69 8.89
C ARG A 162 25.44 -15.51 8.44
N ALA A 163 25.16 -14.45 7.69
CA ALA A 163 23.86 -14.28 7.06
C ALA A 163 23.52 -15.47 6.15
N GLY A 164 24.48 -15.89 5.30
CA GLY A 164 24.33 -17.07 4.45
C GLY A 164 24.08 -18.38 5.23
N GLN A 165 24.66 -18.54 6.42
CA GLN A 165 24.41 -19.70 7.29
C GLN A 165 22.97 -19.71 7.83
N VAL A 166 22.43 -18.54 8.21
CA VAL A 166 21.03 -18.42 8.64
C VAL A 166 20.10 -18.75 7.48
N LEU A 167 20.35 -18.17 6.30
CA LEU A 167 19.55 -18.41 5.10
C LEU A 167 19.55 -19.88 4.66
N ALA A 168 20.66 -20.61 4.87
CA ALA A 168 20.74 -22.04 4.55
C ALA A 168 19.80 -22.92 5.40
N THR A 169 19.28 -22.40 6.52
CA THR A 169 18.31 -23.10 7.38
C THR A 169 16.85 -22.78 7.05
N MET A 170 16.63 -21.88 6.09
CA MET A 170 15.29 -21.45 5.66
C MET A 170 14.64 -22.46 4.73
N GLU A 171 13.31 -22.46 4.73
CA GLU A 171 12.54 -23.20 3.73
C GLU A 171 12.62 -22.48 2.37
N PRO A 172 12.58 -23.24 1.24
CA PRO A 172 12.52 -22.64 -0.08
C PRO A 172 11.31 -21.71 -0.25
N GLY A 173 11.52 -20.60 -0.96
CA GLY A 173 10.49 -19.61 -1.23
C GLY A 173 11.05 -18.19 -1.35
N TYR A 174 10.15 -17.22 -1.42
CA TYR A 174 10.49 -15.82 -1.67
C TYR A 174 11.52 -15.24 -0.69
N TRP A 175 11.31 -15.39 0.62
CA TRP A 175 12.17 -14.76 1.64
C TRP A 175 13.60 -15.27 1.61
N ALA A 176 13.78 -16.59 1.46
CA ALA A 176 15.11 -17.18 1.33
C ALA A 176 15.79 -16.70 0.04
N ALA A 177 15.08 -16.69 -1.09
CA ALA A 177 15.60 -16.22 -2.37
C ALA A 177 16.07 -14.76 -2.32
N VAL A 178 15.26 -13.87 -1.73
CA VAL A 178 15.64 -12.46 -1.57
C VAL A 178 16.82 -12.30 -0.61
N GLY A 179 16.88 -13.08 0.48
CA GLY A 179 18.05 -13.11 1.35
C GLY A 179 19.34 -13.49 0.62
N TYR A 180 19.29 -14.50 -0.25
CA TYR A 180 20.45 -14.89 -1.05
C TYR A 180 20.81 -13.85 -2.11
N GLN A 181 19.83 -13.14 -2.69
CA GLN A 181 20.08 -12.00 -3.57
C GLN A 181 20.88 -10.89 -2.87
N ASN A 182 20.46 -10.57 -1.66
CA ASN A 182 21.05 -9.58 -0.79
C ASN A 182 22.50 -9.95 -0.43
N VAL A 183 22.74 -11.19 0.00
CA VAL A 183 24.08 -11.73 0.26
C VAL A 183 24.93 -11.77 -1.01
N ALA A 184 24.35 -12.07 -2.17
CA ALA A 184 25.07 -12.03 -3.44
C ALA A 184 25.58 -10.60 -3.76
N SER A 185 24.78 -9.58 -3.48
CA SER A 185 25.19 -8.17 -3.63
C SER A 185 26.32 -7.79 -2.66
N ASP A 186 26.39 -8.39 -1.48
CA ASP A 186 27.51 -8.19 -0.55
C ASP A 186 28.78 -8.84 -1.09
N TYR A 187 28.69 -10.09 -1.55
CA TYR A 187 29.83 -10.78 -2.16
C TYR A 187 30.35 -10.06 -3.39
N ALA A 188 29.48 -9.50 -4.24
CA ALA A 188 29.90 -8.72 -5.41
C ALA A 188 30.68 -7.45 -5.03
N ARG A 189 30.44 -6.88 -3.85
CA ARG A 189 31.17 -5.69 -3.37
C ARG A 189 32.49 -6.05 -2.69
N ILE A 190 32.54 -7.18 -2.00
CA ILE A 190 33.70 -7.61 -1.21
C ILE A 190 34.71 -8.37 -2.07
N ASP A 191 34.22 -9.30 -2.89
CA ASP A 191 35.06 -10.17 -3.71
C ASP A 191 35.40 -9.49 -5.03
N ARG A 192 36.65 -9.65 -5.48
CA ARG A 192 37.07 -9.22 -6.83
C ARG A 192 36.51 -10.11 -7.95
N SER A 193 36.15 -11.35 -7.62
CA SER A 193 35.61 -12.33 -8.56
C SER A 193 34.10 -12.46 -8.36
N PRO A 194 33.29 -12.54 -9.43
CA PRO A 194 31.84 -12.69 -9.29
C PRO A 194 31.42 -14.10 -8.86
N ALA A 195 32.35 -15.07 -8.76
CA ALA A 195 32.01 -16.48 -8.61
C ALA A 195 31.10 -16.77 -7.41
N ARG A 196 31.41 -16.22 -6.22
CA ARG A 196 30.61 -16.42 -5.01
C ARG A 196 29.24 -15.76 -5.10
N SER A 197 29.19 -14.56 -5.67
CA SER A 197 27.94 -13.83 -5.93
C SER A 197 27.04 -14.59 -6.90
N LEU A 198 27.59 -15.10 -8.02
CA LEU A 198 26.85 -15.90 -9.00
C LEU A 198 26.36 -17.22 -8.41
N VAL A 199 27.13 -17.87 -7.54
CA VAL A 199 26.68 -19.07 -6.82
C VAL A 199 25.49 -18.74 -5.91
N ALA A 200 25.55 -17.65 -5.15
CA ALA A 200 24.45 -17.22 -4.30
C ALA A 200 23.19 -16.85 -5.12
N LEU A 201 23.33 -16.18 -6.27
CA LEU A 201 22.22 -15.89 -7.17
C LEU A 201 21.61 -17.16 -7.78
N ARG A 202 22.42 -18.16 -8.11
CA ARG A 202 21.91 -19.46 -8.59
C ARG A 202 21.11 -20.18 -7.52
N VAL A 203 21.53 -20.12 -6.26
CA VAL A 203 20.74 -20.62 -5.13
C VAL A 203 19.44 -19.84 -5.02
N ALA A 204 19.48 -18.51 -5.08
CA ALA A 204 18.29 -17.67 -5.05
C ALA A 204 17.28 -18.02 -6.17
N LEU A 205 17.75 -18.29 -7.39
CA LEU A 205 16.91 -18.68 -8.53
C LEU A 205 16.17 -20.01 -8.30
N ALA A 206 16.85 -20.98 -7.69
CA ALA A 206 16.24 -22.26 -7.34
C ALA A 206 15.13 -22.06 -6.29
N LEU A 207 15.44 -21.30 -5.23
CA LEU A 207 14.49 -21.02 -4.14
C LEU A 207 13.30 -20.17 -4.60
N ALA A 208 13.50 -19.22 -5.52
CA ALA A 208 12.43 -18.38 -6.06
C ALA A 208 11.42 -19.18 -6.91
N SER A 209 11.86 -20.29 -7.51
CA SER A 209 11.01 -21.17 -8.32
C SER A 209 10.04 -22.01 -7.48
N GLU A 210 10.30 -22.16 -6.18
CA GLU A 210 9.48 -22.89 -5.22
C GLU A 210 8.50 -21.98 -4.45
N ASP A 211 8.41 -20.70 -4.81
CA ASP A 211 7.51 -19.77 -4.13
C ASP A 211 6.03 -20.09 -4.38
N ALA A 212 5.21 -20.02 -3.33
CA ALA A 212 3.77 -20.29 -3.41
C ALA A 212 3.03 -19.31 -4.34
N HIS A 213 3.56 -18.10 -4.53
CA HIS A 213 3.00 -17.09 -5.42
C HIS A 213 3.77 -17.04 -6.74
N VAL A 214 3.27 -17.77 -7.75
CA VAL A 214 3.91 -17.90 -9.08
C VAL A 214 4.33 -16.56 -9.68
N ALA A 215 3.42 -15.57 -9.69
CA ALA A 215 3.74 -14.25 -10.23
C ALA A 215 4.87 -13.55 -9.44
N ARG A 216 5.01 -13.82 -8.14
CA ARG A 216 6.04 -13.20 -7.26
C ARG A 216 7.40 -13.79 -7.58
N GLY A 217 7.46 -15.13 -7.59
CA GLY A 217 8.64 -15.89 -7.97
C GLY A 217 9.10 -15.53 -9.37
N ALA A 218 8.20 -15.40 -10.34
CA ALA A 218 8.55 -15.02 -11.71
C ALA A 218 9.19 -13.62 -11.80
N SER A 219 8.62 -12.63 -11.12
CA SER A 219 9.20 -11.27 -11.07
C SER A 219 10.59 -11.27 -10.43
N LEU A 220 10.74 -11.95 -9.29
CA LEU A 220 12.02 -12.07 -8.60
C LEU A 220 13.05 -12.80 -9.47
N LYS A 221 12.64 -13.86 -10.17
CA LYS A 221 13.50 -14.61 -11.08
C LYS A 221 14.08 -13.71 -12.17
N SER A 222 13.27 -12.85 -12.79
CA SER A 222 13.75 -11.90 -13.80
C SER A 222 14.79 -10.93 -13.23
N GLU A 223 14.57 -10.41 -12.01
CA GLU A 223 15.55 -9.53 -11.34
C GLU A 223 16.87 -10.27 -11.01
N LEU A 224 16.77 -11.51 -10.52
CA LEU A 224 17.94 -12.35 -10.22
C LEU A 224 18.76 -12.68 -11.48
N LEU A 225 18.09 -13.00 -12.58
CA LEU A 225 18.73 -13.26 -13.88
C LEU A 225 19.40 -12.00 -14.43
N LEU A 226 18.74 -10.83 -14.32
CA LEU A 226 19.33 -9.56 -14.72
C LEU A 226 20.62 -9.29 -13.94
N GLN A 227 20.57 -9.43 -12.61
CA GLN A 227 21.72 -9.22 -11.74
C GLN A 227 22.86 -10.20 -12.05
N ALA A 228 22.55 -11.48 -12.25
CA ALA A 228 23.54 -12.50 -12.62
C ALA A 228 24.17 -12.21 -13.99
N GLY A 229 23.35 -11.84 -14.98
CA GLY A 229 23.81 -11.45 -16.31
C GLY A 229 24.73 -10.22 -16.27
N TYR A 230 24.37 -9.21 -15.49
CA TYR A 230 25.18 -8.01 -15.31
C TYR A 230 26.54 -8.31 -14.64
N LEU A 231 26.55 -9.12 -13.57
CA LEU A 231 27.81 -9.51 -12.92
C LEU A 231 28.72 -10.35 -13.83
N ALA A 232 28.13 -11.23 -14.64
CA ALA A 232 28.89 -11.98 -15.64
C ALA A 232 29.46 -11.06 -16.74
N LEU A 233 28.69 -10.05 -17.17
CA LEU A 233 29.14 -9.05 -18.14
C LEU A 233 30.30 -8.22 -17.59
N GLN A 234 30.23 -7.77 -16.34
CA GLN A 234 31.31 -7.02 -15.69
C GLN A 234 32.62 -7.82 -15.57
N ALA A 235 32.52 -9.15 -15.48
CA ALA A 235 33.66 -10.05 -15.43
C ALA A 235 34.12 -10.52 -16.83
N GLU A 236 33.60 -9.90 -17.90
CA GLU A 236 33.89 -10.23 -19.29
C GLU A 236 33.54 -11.68 -19.69
N ASP A 237 32.74 -12.38 -18.87
CA ASP A 237 32.22 -13.71 -19.19
C ASP A 237 30.94 -13.59 -20.02
N PHE A 238 31.13 -13.14 -21.26
CA PHE A 238 30.03 -12.82 -22.16
C PHE A 238 29.13 -14.02 -22.47
N SER A 239 29.69 -15.23 -22.51
CA SER A 239 28.90 -16.44 -22.78
C SER A 239 27.95 -16.78 -21.63
N LYS A 240 28.37 -16.61 -20.37
CA LYS A 240 27.45 -16.78 -19.23
C LYS A 240 26.45 -15.64 -19.13
N ALA A 241 26.88 -14.41 -19.41
CA ALA A 241 25.98 -13.26 -19.42
C ALA A 241 24.83 -13.46 -20.39
N GLU A 242 25.13 -13.85 -21.63
CA GLU A 242 24.12 -14.19 -22.65
C GLU A 242 23.15 -15.27 -22.16
N GLY A 243 23.67 -16.34 -21.54
CA GLY A 243 22.84 -17.43 -21.00
C GLY A 243 21.81 -16.96 -19.98
N PHE A 244 22.21 -16.10 -19.01
CA PHE A 244 21.27 -15.57 -18.02
C PHE A 244 20.27 -14.60 -18.63
N LEU A 245 20.72 -13.72 -19.51
CA LEU A 245 19.89 -12.62 -20.04
C LEU A 245 18.85 -13.11 -21.04
N LYS A 246 19.14 -14.19 -21.78
CA LYS A 246 18.21 -14.82 -22.72
C LYS A 246 16.99 -15.44 -22.05
N ASP A 247 17.11 -15.87 -20.80
CA ASP A 247 16.06 -16.54 -20.03
C ASP A 247 15.07 -15.56 -19.37
N ILE A 248 15.29 -14.25 -19.52
CA ILE A 248 14.41 -13.22 -18.97
C ILE A 248 13.15 -13.09 -19.83
N ALA A 249 11.99 -13.09 -19.17
CA ALA A 249 10.71 -12.98 -19.84
C ALA A 249 10.54 -11.59 -20.49
N LEU A 250 10.04 -11.54 -21.73
CA LEU A 250 9.93 -10.31 -22.53
C LEU A 250 8.85 -9.33 -22.03
N ASP A 251 7.93 -9.81 -21.20
CA ASP A 251 6.87 -9.04 -20.54
C ASP A 251 7.32 -8.50 -19.17
N SER A 252 8.56 -8.78 -18.75
CA SER A 252 9.07 -8.34 -17.46
C SER A 252 9.42 -6.85 -17.44
N TYR A 253 9.28 -6.23 -16.27
CA TYR A 253 9.68 -4.85 -16.03
C TYR A 253 11.17 -4.57 -16.37
N VAL A 254 12.05 -5.55 -16.10
CA VAL A 254 13.50 -5.44 -16.33
C VAL A 254 13.93 -5.70 -17.78
N THR A 255 12.99 -5.98 -18.67
CA THR A 255 13.26 -6.38 -20.07
C THR A 255 14.10 -5.36 -20.85
N PRO A 256 13.86 -4.04 -20.80
CA PRO A 256 14.64 -3.08 -21.59
C PRO A 256 16.12 -3.12 -21.23
N GLU A 257 16.41 -3.19 -19.93
CA GLU A 257 17.76 -3.28 -19.39
C GLU A 257 18.41 -4.61 -19.73
N ALA A 258 17.66 -5.71 -19.58
CA ALA A 258 18.10 -7.05 -19.95
C ALA A 258 18.47 -7.16 -21.44
N LEU A 259 17.63 -6.63 -22.34
CA LEU A 259 17.88 -6.62 -23.78
C LEU A 259 19.12 -5.80 -24.14
N PHE A 260 19.34 -4.69 -23.44
CA PHE A 260 20.54 -3.87 -23.62
C PHE A 260 21.80 -4.63 -23.22
N PHE A 261 21.84 -5.22 -22.02
CA PHE A 261 22.97 -6.04 -21.59
C PHE A 261 23.16 -7.29 -22.45
N HIS A 262 22.07 -7.89 -22.94
CA HIS A 262 22.14 -9.01 -23.86
C HIS A 262 22.84 -8.60 -25.16
N GLY A 263 22.53 -7.41 -25.68
CA GLY A 263 23.25 -6.82 -26.80
C GLY A 263 24.74 -6.58 -26.49
N GLN A 264 25.07 -6.05 -25.31
CA GLN A 264 26.47 -5.89 -24.91
C GLN A 264 27.23 -7.21 -24.82
N ALA A 265 26.61 -8.26 -24.27
CA ALA A 265 27.22 -9.59 -24.21
C ALA A 265 27.51 -10.14 -25.62
N LEU A 266 26.57 -9.98 -26.56
CA LEU A 266 26.76 -10.38 -27.95
C LEU A 266 27.86 -9.56 -28.66
N ALA A 267 27.90 -8.25 -28.43
CA ALA A 267 28.93 -7.37 -28.98
C ALA A 267 30.32 -7.73 -28.45
N GLY A 268 30.45 -8.02 -27.15
CA GLY A 268 31.70 -8.50 -26.53
C GLY A 268 32.19 -9.84 -27.12
N ARG A 269 31.28 -10.65 -27.67
CA ARG A 269 31.58 -11.86 -28.44
C ARG A 269 31.84 -11.62 -29.93
N GLN A 270 31.99 -10.36 -30.34
CA GLN A 270 32.13 -9.92 -31.73
C GLN A 270 30.91 -10.21 -32.62
N ASN A 271 29.74 -10.48 -32.04
CA ASN A 271 28.49 -10.69 -32.77
C ASN A 271 27.64 -9.41 -32.78
N VAL A 272 28.20 -8.35 -33.36
CA VAL A 272 27.60 -7.01 -33.39
C VAL A 272 26.23 -7.01 -34.09
N ARG A 273 26.04 -7.84 -35.12
CA ARG A 273 24.76 -7.91 -35.85
C ARG A 273 23.60 -8.40 -34.97
N GLU A 274 23.82 -9.43 -34.16
CA GLU A 274 22.80 -9.91 -33.22
C GLU A 274 22.64 -8.96 -32.03
N ALA A 275 23.73 -8.31 -31.60
CA ALA A 275 23.66 -7.26 -30.58
C ALA A 275 22.70 -6.14 -31.00
N MET A 276 22.81 -5.69 -32.24
CA MET A 276 21.91 -4.67 -32.81
C MET A 276 20.45 -5.13 -32.86
N GLN A 277 20.16 -6.42 -33.04
CA GLN A 277 18.77 -6.90 -32.96
C GLN A 277 18.20 -6.77 -31.55
N SER A 278 19.03 -7.01 -30.53
CA SER A 278 18.66 -6.86 -29.14
C SER A 278 18.43 -5.38 -28.80
N TRP A 279 19.33 -4.50 -29.20
CA TRP A 279 19.18 -3.04 -29.03
C TRP A 279 17.99 -2.47 -29.80
N HIS A 280 17.71 -2.98 -31.00
CA HIS A 280 16.53 -2.60 -31.77
C HIS A 280 15.22 -2.96 -31.04
N ARG A 281 15.21 -4.02 -30.22
CA ARG A 281 14.06 -4.35 -29.37
C ARG A 281 14.00 -3.44 -28.13
N ALA A 282 15.14 -3.24 -27.46
CA ALA A 282 15.24 -2.40 -26.27
C ALA A 282 14.85 -0.93 -26.54
N LYS A 283 15.24 -0.36 -27.68
CA LYS A 283 14.95 1.05 -28.02
C LYS A 283 13.46 1.36 -28.26
N LYS A 284 12.60 0.33 -28.38
CA LYS A 284 11.15 0.49 -28.51
C LYS A 284 10.45 0.84 -27.20
N PHE A 285 11.14 0.61 -26.08
CA PHE A 285 10.65 1.01 -24.77
C PHE A 285 10.90 2.51 -24.54
N PRO A 286 10.10 3.17 -23.70
CA PRO A 286 10.34 4.54 -23.27
C PRO A 286 11.74 4.74 -22.70
N LEU A 287 12.30 5.92 -22.94
CA LEU A 287 13.65 6.29 -22.50
C LEU A 287 13.77 6.48 -20.98
N ALA A 288 12.63 6.52 -20.28
CA ALA A 288 12.55 6.43 -18.83
C ALA A 288 13.09 5.09 -18.28
N PHE A 289 13.00 4.00 -19.05
CA PHE A 289 13.50 2.69 -18.62
C PHE A 289 15.01 2.55 -18.85
N PRO A 290 15.75 1.98 -17.88
CA PRO A 290 17.17 1.69 -18.05
C PRO A 290 17.44 0.82 -19.27
N GLY A 291 18.53 1.09 -20.00
CA GLY A 291 18.93 0.35 -21.19
C GLY A 291 18.30 0.85 -22.49
N ALA A 292 17.18 1.59 -22.44
CA ALA A 292 16.53 2.11 -23.66
C ALA A 292 17.36 3.21 -24.32
N VAL A 293 17.86 4.17 -23.53
CA VAL A 293 18.76 5.25 -23.99
C VAL A 293 20.05 4.67 -24.56
N GLU A 294 20.65 3.75 -23.81
CA GLU A 294 21.91 3.12 -24.20
C GLU A 294 21.75 2.24 -25.44
N ALA A 295 20.58 1.61 -25.63
CA ALA A 295 20.27 0.87 -26.85
C ALA A 295 20.17 1.79 -28.08
N TRP A 296 19.64 3.01 -27.94
CA TRP A 296 19.66 3.99 -29.02
C TRP A 296 21.09 4.36 -29.45
N LEU A 297 21.96 4.62 -28.47
CA LEU A 297 23.38 4.89 -28.73
C LEU A 297 24.10 3.67 -29.31
N GLY A 298 23.84 2.48 -28.75
CA GLY A 298 24.41 1.21 -29.19
C GLY A 298 24.08 0.89 -30.64
N MET A 299 22.89 1.25 -31.14
CA MET A 299 22.56 1.09 -32.56
C MET A 299 23.50 1.88 -33.47
N GLY A 300 23.81 3.13 -33.14
CA GLY A 300 24.76 3.95 -33.90
C GLY A 300 26.17 3.38 -33.84
N GLN A 301 26.62 3.00 -32.64
CA GLN A 301 27.93 2.37 -32.43
C GLN A 301 28.06 1.05 -33.19
N GLY A 302 27.02 0.20 -33.20
CA GLY A 302 27.04 -1.06 -33.92
C GLY A 302 27.15 -0.89 -35.44
N TYR A 303 26.52 0.14 -36.03
CA TYR A 303 26.72 0.45 -37.44
C TYR A 303 28.14 0.96 -37.72
N ASP A 304 28.71 1.77 -36.83
CA ASP A 304 30.08 2.28 -36.93
C ASP A 304 31.11 1.14 -36.86
N GLU A 305 30.97 0.24 -35.89
CA GLU A 305 31.81 -0.96 -35.75
C GLU A 305 31.76 -1.88 -36.97
N LEU A 306 30.61 -1.95 -37.66
CA LEU A 306 30.45 -2.71 -38.90
C LEU A 306 30.96 -1.96 -40.14
N GLY A 307 31.44 -0.72 -39.99
CA GLY A 307 31.96 0.14 -41.05
C GLY A 307 30.89 0.86 -41.87
N TYR A 308 29.63 0.80 -41.45
CA TYR A 308 28.48 1.42 -42.10
C TYR A 308 28.28 2.87 -41.63
N LEU A 309 29.27 3.74 -41.92
CA LEU A 309 29.33 5.12 -41.39
C LEU A 309 28.10 5.97 -41.71
N GLY A 310 27.50 5.81 -42.90
CA GLY A 310 26.29 6.54 -43.29
C GLY A 310 25.10 6.14 -42.42
N GLN A 311 24.87 4.84 -42.26
CA GLN A 311 23.82 4.31 -41.38
C GLN A 311 24.08 4.63 -39.90
N ALA A 312 25.35 4.68 -39.48
CA ALA A 312 25.72 5.09 -38.12
C ALA A 312 25.30 6.56 -37.85
N GLY A 313 25.60 7.46 -38.79
CA GLY A 313 25.18 8.86 -38.72
C GLY A 313 23.66 9.01 -38.65
N GLU A 314 22.93 8.31 -39.53
CA GLU A 314 21.47 8.30 -39.50
C GLU A 314 20.91 7.76 -38.18
N ALA A 315 21.52 6.71 -37.62
CA ALA A 315 21.10 6.13 -36.35
C ALA A 315 21.32 7.08 -35.16
N PHE A 316 22.43 7.80 -35.11
CA PHE A 316 22.67 8.81 -34.07
C PHE A 316 21.76 10.03 -34.22
N LEU A 317 21.49 10.48 -35.45
CA LEU A 317 20.51 11.55 -35.69
C LEU A 317 19.09 11.14 -35.27
N ALA A 318 18.71 9.87 -35.53
CA ALA A 318 17.44 9.32 -35.06
C ALA A 318 17.39 9.23 -33.53
N ALA A 319 18.50 8.90 -32.87
CA ALA A 319 18.60 8.93 -31.41
C ALA A 319 18.40 10.36 -30.86
N ASN A 320 19.03 11.37 -31.46
CA ASN A 320 18.83 12.77 -31.08
C ASN A 320 17.37 13.20 -31.19
N ALA A 321 16.70 12.87 -32.30
CA ALA A 321 15.28 13.16 -32.48
C ALA A 321 14.41 12.49 -31.39
N ALA A 322 14.74 11.27 -30.99
CA ALA A 322 14.05 10.59 -29.89
C ALA A 322 14.29 11.31 -28.55
N PHE A 323 15.55 11.68 -28.25
CA PHE A 323 15.91 12.39 -27.03
C PHE A 323 15.27 13.78 -26.93
N ASP A 324 15.18 14.52 -28.03
CA ASP A 324 14.48 15.80 -28.10
C ASP A 324 12.99 15.63 -27.77
N SER A 325 12.33 14.62 -28.36
CA SER A 325 10.91 14.35 -28.10
C SER A 325 10.64 13.97 -26.63
N GLU A 326 11.60 13.29 -26.00
CA GLU A 326 11.53 12.90 -24.60
C GLU A 326 11.72 14.09 -23.66
N GLN A 327 12.65 14.99 -23.95
CA GLN A 327 12.82 16.23 -23.19
C GLN A 327 11.55 17.09 -23.23
N VAL A 328 10.87 17.17 -24.38
CA VAL A 328 9.57 17.86 -24.47
C VAL A 328 8.54 17.21 -23.54
N THR A 329 8.50 15.88 -23.48
CA THR A 329 7.60 15.15 -22.58
C THR A 329 7.92 15.42 -21.11
N LEU A 330 9.20 15.39 -20.73
CA LEU A 330 9.66 15.70 -19.37
C LEU A 330 9.31 17.14 -18.96
N ARG A 331 9.54 18.11 -19.84
CA ARG A 331 9.19 19.53 -19.60
C ARG A 331 7.68 19.71 -19.45
N SER A 332 6.88 19.06 -20.29
CA SER A 332 5.42 19.09 -20.19
C SER A 332 4.94 18.49 -18.87
N LEU A 333 5.51 17.36 -18.44
CA LEU A 333 5.16 16.74 -17.16
C LEU A 333 5.58 17.62 -15.98
N ALA A 334 6.78 18.22 -16.02
CA ALA A 334 7.23 19.14 -14.99
C ALA A 334 6.33 20.37 -14.88
N GLU A 335 5.87 20.92 -16.01
CA GLU A 335 4.95 22.05 -16.02
C GLU A 335 3.58 21.67 -15.45
N GLU A 336 3.06 20.48 -15.76
CA GLU A 336 1.83 19.98 -15.17
C GLU A 336 1.94 19.81 -13.65
N VAL A 337 3.08 19.29 -13.16
CA VAL A 337 3.35 19.18 -11.72
C VAL A 337 3.35 20.57 -11.07
N ARG A 338 3.95 21.60 -11.69
CA ARG A 338 3.93 22.97 -11.16
C ARG A 338 2.52 23.57 -11.10
N GLN A 339 1.68 23.28 -12.09
CA GLN A 339 0.35 23.88 -12.20
C GLN A 339 -0.73 23.16 -11.36
N ARG A 340 -0.69 21.83 -11.33
CA ARG A 340 -1.76 20.99 -10.74
C ARG A 340 -1.33 20.21 -9.51
N GLY A 341 -0.03 20.12 -9.24
CA GLY A 341 0.55 19.25 -8.22
C GLY A 341 0.81 17.83 -8.72
N ALA A 342 1.88 17.22 -8.24
CA ALA A 342 2.31 15.86 -8.57
C ALA A 342 1.28 14.80 -8.17
N TRP A 343 0.60 15.00 -7.03
CA TRP A 343 -0.45 14.08 -6.59
C TRP A 343 -1.57 13.96 -7.63
N ARG A 344 -2.03 15.09 -8.20
CA ARG A 344 -3.05 15.07 -9.26
C ARG A 344 -2.49 14.50 -10.55
N ALA A 345 -1.27 14.85 -10.95
CA ALA A 345 -0.64 14.31 -12.15
C ALA A 345 -0.54 12.77 -12.11
N MET A 346 -0.29 12.19 -10.92
CA MET A 346 -0.29 10.74 -10.71
C MET A 346 -1.69 10.13 -10.65
N VAL A 347 -2.64 10.77 -9.96
CA VAL A 347 -4.02 10.27 -9.85
C VAL A 347 -4.81 10.40 -11.16
N GLU A 348 -4.58 11.46 -11.95
CA GLU A 348 -5.13 11.59 -13.30
C GLU A 348 -4.54 10.52 -14.22
N ALA A 349 -3.24 10.24 -14.09
CA ALA A 349 -2.59 9.12 -14.78
C ALA A 349 -3.01 7.73 -14.27
N SER A 350 -3.68 7.62 -13.12
CA SER A 350 -4.29 6.38 -12.64
C SER A 350 -5.79 6.30 -12.94
N ARG A 351 -6.47 7.43 -13.15
CA ARG A 351 -7.92 7.49 -13.48
C ARG A 351 -8.21 7.44 -14.98
N ALA A 352 -7.26 7.84 -15.82
CA ALA A 352 -7.29 7.53 -17.26
C ALA A 352 -7.19 6.01 -17.54
N THR A 353 -7.13 5.19 -16.48
CA THR A 353 -6.50 3.86 -16.46
C THR A 353 -7.47 2.80 -15.91
N ASP A 354 -8.67 3.18 -15.44
CA ASP A 354 -9.62 2.26 -14.81
C ASP A 354 -10.38 1.32 -15.78
N LEU A 355 -10.25 1.48 -17.11
CA LEU A 355 -10.89 0.57 -18.08
C LEU A 355 -9.93 -0.01 -19.12
N GLU A 356 -8.86 0.70 -19.47
CA GLU A 356 -7.92 0.27 -20.51
C GLU A 356 -6.73 -0.55 -19.97
N TRP A 357 -6.34 -0.40 -18.70
CA TRP A 357 -5.21 -1.14 -18.11
C TRP A 357 -5.51 -2.62 -17.83
N PHE A 358 -6.77 -2.96 -17.54
CA PHE A 358 -7.22 -4.35 -17.43
C PHE A 358 -7.30 -5.07 -18.78
N LEU A 359 -7.38 -4.31 -19.90
CA LEU A 359 -7.42 -4.85 -21.26
C LEU A 359 -6.10 -4.69 -22.03
N ALA A 360 -5.15 -3.91 -21.50
CA ALA A 360 -3.86 -3.65 -22.10
C ALA A 360 -2.76 -4.50 -21.45
N ASP A 361 -2.82 -5.81 -21.68
CA ASP A 361 -1.59 -6.60 -21.73
C ASP A 361 -0.61 -5.85 -22.68
N ASN A 362 0.58 -5.52 -22.17
CA ASN A 362 1.75 -4.99 -22.90
C ASN A 362 1.81 -3.53 -23.39
N ARG A 363 0.82 -2.63 -23.19
CA ARG A 363 0.92 -1.23 -23.72
C ARG A 363 1.07 -0.11 -22.69
N ALA A 364 0.88 -0.35 -21.39
CA ALA A 364 1.16 0.65 -20.35
C ALA A 364 2.65 0.99 -20.23
N LEU A 365 3.54 0.07 -20.65
CA LEU A 365 4.98 0.33 -20.80
C LEU A 365 5.32 1.18 -22.03
N ALA A 366 4.36 1.58 -22.87
CA ALA A 366 4.66 2.25 -24.14
C ALA A 366 4.57 3.78 -24.07
N GLN A 367 3.96 4.37 -23.02
CA GLN A 367 3.81 5.81 -22.92
C GLN A 367 4.93 6.43 -22.07
N PRO A 368 5.76 7.34 -22.63
CA PRO A 368 6.89 7.92 -21.91
C PRO A 368 6.51 8.60 -20.59
N ARG A 369 5.41 9.35 -20.60
CA ARG A 369 4.87 10.00 -19.39
C ARG A 369 4.61 9.02 -18.25
N GLN A 370 3.90 7.92 -18.53
CA GLN A 370 3.55 6.92 -17.50
C GLN A 370 4.80 6.23 -16.97
N ALA A 371 5.78 5.97 -17.84
CA ALA A 371 7.05 5.36 -17.44
C ALA A 371 7.81 6.20 -16.40
N TYR A 372 7.89 7.54 -16.56
CA TYR A 372 8.51 8.41 -15.54
C TYR A 372 7.74 8.44 -14.22
N LEU A 373 6.40 8.43 -14.27
CA LEU A 373 5.59 8.38 -13.05
C LEU A 373 5.80 7.07 -12.28
N LEU A 374 5.83 5.94 -12.99
CA LEU A 374 6.13 4.63 -12.40
C LEU A 374 7.54 4.61 -11.80
N ARG A 375 8.54 5.09 -12.53
CA ARG A 375 9.93 5.21 -12.07
C ARG A 375 10.06 6.05 -10.80
N PHE A 376 9.34 7.16 -10.72
CA PHE A 376 9.29 7.96 -9.50
C PHE A 376 8.65 7.18 -8.34
N ALA A 377 7.53 6.50 -8.59
CA ALA A 377 6.83 5.68 -7.60
C ALA A 377 7.61 4.40 -7.19
N GLU A 378 8.68 4.05 -7.88
CA GLU A 378 9.62 2.99 -7.47
C GLU A 378 10.73 3.48 -6.56
N SER A 379 11.06 4.78 -6.62
CA SER A 379 12.07 5.37 -5.76
C SER A 379 11.60 5.35 -4.30
N ALA A 380 12.51 5.07 -3.36
CA ALA A 380 12.16 5.02 -1.94
C ALA A 380 11.59 6.37 -1.44
N ASP A 381 12.17 7.48 -1.92
CA ASP A 381 11.70 8.82 -1.60
C ASP A 381 10.29 9.06 -2.16
N GLY A 382 10.08 8.74 -3.44
CA GLY A 382 8.77 8.86 -4.10
C GLY A 382 7.70 8.01 -3.41
N GLN A 383 8.02 6.77 -3.04
CA GLN A 383 7.11 5.89 -2.30
C GLN A 383 6.72 6.49 -0.94
N SER A 384 7.69 7.00 -0.20
CA SER A 384 7.43 7.61 1.11
C SER A 384 6.55 8.85 1.00
N ALA A 385 6.75 9.68 -0.03
CA ALA A 385 5.97 10.89 -0.25
C ALA A 385 4.56 10.59 -0.77
N ILE A 386 4.43 9.67 -1.72
CA ILE A 386 3.12 9.17 -2.21
C ILE A 386 2.33 8.58 -1.06
N ALA A 387 2.93 7.69 -0.26
CA ALA A 387 2.28 7.06 0.88
C ALA A 387 1.82 8.10 1.92
N ARG A 388 2.63 9.14 2.18
CA ARG A 388 2.28 10.23 3.09
C ARG A 388 1.04 10.99 2.61
N VAL A 389 1.02 11.43 1.36
CA VAL A 389 -0.12 12.16 0.79
C VAL A 389 -1.37 11.27 0.72
N ALA A 390 -1.23 10.01 0.30
CA ALA A 390 -2.33 9.04 0.26
C ALA A 390 -2.94 8.82 1.65
N THR A 391 -2.10 8.64 2.67
CA THR A 391 -2.54 8.45 4.06
C THR A 391 -3.28 9.67 4.58
N LEU A 392 -2.78 10.88 4.32
CA LEU A 392 -3.44 12.12 4.72
C LEU A 392 -4.77 12.33 3.98
N ALA A 393 -4.83 12.02 2.68
CA ALA A 393 -6.06 12.08 1.89
C ALA A 393 -7.13 11.09 2.39
N GLU A 394 -6.71 9.90 2.82
CA GLU A 394 -7.59 8.91 3.44
C GLU A 394 -8.14 9.41 4.78
N LEU A 395 -7.25 9.89 5.66
CA LEU A 395 -7.64 10.46 6.96
C LEU A 395 -8.59 11.65 6.80
N PHE A 396 -8.35 12.51 5.80
CA PHE A 396 -9.27 13.61 5.48
C PHE A 396 -10.68 13.10 5.16
N ARG A 397 -10.79 12.09 4.28
CA ARG A 397 -12.08 11.52 3.88
C ARG A 397 -12.81 10.89 5.07
N GLN A 398 -12.08 10.21 5.94
CA GLN A 398 -12.63 9.62 7.17
C GLN A 398 -13.11 10.70 8.15
N LEU A 399 -12.36 11.79 8.34
CA LEU A 399 -12.79 12.91 9.18
C LEU A 399 -14.03 13.62 8.62
N GLN A 400 -14.09 13.83 7.29
CA GLN A 400 -15.27 14.40 6.65
C GLN A 400 -16.51 13.52 6.81
N SER A 401 -16.38 12.20 6.64
CA SER A 401 -17.48 11.26 6.90
C SER A 401 -17.97 11.37 8.35
N ARG A 402 -17.04 11.35 9.32
CA ARG A 402 -17.39 11.47 10.74
C ARG A 402 -18.06 12.81 11.07
N LYS A 403 -17.63 13.91 10.44
CA LYS A 403 -18.28 15.21 10.58
C LYS A 403 -19.73 15.16 10.09
N SER A 404 -19.96 14.57 8.91
CA SER A 404 -21.31 14.38 8.37
C SER A 404 -22.18 13.50 9.28
N ASP A 405 -21.62 12.43 9.84
CA ASP A 405 -22.33 11.56 10.78
C ASP A 405 -22.76 12.32 12.04
N LEU A 406 -21.86 13.12 12.63
CA LEU A 406 -22.18 13.94 13.81
C LEU A 406 -23.25 14.99 13.52
N GLU A 407 -23.23 15.61 12.33
CA GLU A 407 -24.27 16.54 11.91
C GLU A 407 -25.65 15.86 11.84
N ILE A 408 -25.72 14.63 11.30
CA ILE A 408 -26.95 13.84 11.27
C ILE A 408 -27.40 13.47 12.70
N PHE A 409 -26.49 13.06 13.57
CA PHE A 409 -26.80 12.77 14.98
C PHE A 409 -27.33 13.99 15.71
N ARG A 410 -26.71 15.16 15.51
CA ARG A 410 -27.16 16.43 16.08
C ARG A 410 -28.57 16.78 15.60
N GLN A 411 -28.85 16.63 14.32
CA GLN A 411 -30.20 16.84 13.76
C GLN A 411 -31.22 15.86 14.37
N ALA A 412 -30.85 14.58 14.55
CA ALA A 412 -31.72 13.59 15.16
C ALA A 412 -32.03 13.90 16.64
N ILE A 413 -31.03 14.36 17.42
CA ILE A 413 -31.21 14.77 18.81
C ILE A 413 -32.06 16.04 18.90
N ALA A 414 -31.79 17.04 18.05
CA ALA A 414 -32.57 18.28 17.98
C ALA A 414 -34.04 18.00 17.59
N TYR A 415 -34.28 17.11 16.62
CA TYR A 415 -35.62 16.66 16.25
C TYR A 415 -36.31 15.95 17.41
N ARG A 416 -35.60 15.06 18.13
CA ARG A 416 -36.13 14.37 19.31
C ARG A 416 -36.47 15.35 20.43
N GLN A 417 -35.68 16.40 20.62
CA GLN A 417 -35.92 17.46 21.59
C GLN A 417 -37.14 18.32 21.22
N ALA A 418 -37.27 18.71 19.95
CA ALA A 418 -38.43 19.44 19.44
C ALA A 418 -39.72 18.60 19.48
N SER A 419 -39.59 17.27 19.36
CA SER A 419 -40.71 16.31 19.42
C SER A 419 -41.13 15.96 20.86
N ILE A 420 -40.49 16.51 21.90
CA ILE A 420 -40.95 16.33 23.28
C ILE A 420 -42.19 17.23 23.48
N PRO A 421 -43.42 16.67 23.54
CA PRO A 421 -44.65 17.47 23.63
C PRO A 421 -44.59 18.42 24.82
N SER A 422 -45.17 19.61 24.74
CA SER A 422 -45.05 20.61 25.82
C SER A 422 -45.69 20.15 27.14
N VAL A 423 -45.31 20.76 28.27
CA VAL A 423 -45.91 20.42 29.59
C VAL A 423 -47.43 20.57 29.54
N GLY A 424 -47.94 21.65 28.92
CA GLY A 424 -49.38 21.86 28.74
C GLY A 424 -50.06 20.83 27.83
N GLU A 425 -49.39 20.35 26.78
CA GLU A 425 -49.92 19.28 25.91
C GLU A 425 -49.95 17.92 26.59
N LEU A 426 -48.93 17.62 27.40
CA LEU A 426 -48.89 16.44 28.23
C LEU A 426 -49.93 16.52 29.34
N GLU A 427 -50.09 17.66 30.01
CA GLU A 427 -51.12 17.87 31.03
C GLU A 427 -52.55 17.75 30.47
N THR A 428 -52.81 18.28 29.27
CA THR A 428 -54.12 18.08 28.60
C THR A 428 -54.32 16.65 28.10
N ARG A 429 -53.27 15.93 27.71
CA ARG A 429 -53.35 14.49 27.42
C ARG A 429 -53.53 13.67 28.70
N LEU A 430 -52.84 14.04 29.78
CA LEU A 430 -52.91 13.45 31.10
C LEU A 430 -54.32 13.60 31.66
N GLY A 431 -54.89 14.80 31.65
CA GLY A 431 -56.27 15.03 32.10
C GLY A 431 -57.31 14.21 31.31
N ARG A 432 -57.10 14.01 30.00
CA ARG A 432 -57.98 13.16 29.17
C ARG A 432 -57.84 11.67 29.48
N VAL A 433 -56.62 11.18 29.67
CA VAL A 433 -56.36 9.77 30.02
C VAL A 433 -56.81 9.48 31.44
N ASP A 434 -56.56 10.40 32.36
CA ASP A 434 -56.97 10.32 33.76
C ASP A 434 -58.49 10.29 33.90
N GLY A 435 -59.19 11.14 33.14
CA GLY A 435 -60.66 11.10 33.04
C GLY A 435 -61.18 9.76 32.50
N ARG A 436 -60.53 9.18 31.49
CA ARG A 436 -60.91 7.86 30.94
C ARG A 436 -60.63 6.70 31.89
N ILE A 437 -59.50 6.72 32.60
CA ILE A 437 -59.16 5.71 33.62
C ILE A 437 -60.16 5.78 34.77
N GLY A 438 -60.52 6.99 35.22
CA GLY A 438 -61.58 7.20 36.21
C GLY A 438 -62.93 6.65 35.73
N GLU A 439 -63.34 6.95 34.50
CA GLU A 439 -64.60 6.46 33.94
C GLU A 439 -64.62 4.93 33.81
N LEU A 440 -63.51 4.31 33.37
CA LEU A 440 -63.36 2.86 33.28
C LEU A 440 -63.40 2.19 34.66
N ALA A 441 -62.72 2.77 35.65
CA ALA A 441 -62.74 2.27 37.03
C ALA A 441 -64.15 2.36 37.63
N ASP A 442 -64.89 3.45 37.39
CA ASP A 442 -66.26 3.63 37.87
C ASP A 442 -67.27 2.74 37.14
N ARG A 443 -67.05 2.45 35.86
CA ARG A 443 -67.85 1.46 35.11
C ARG A 443 -67.60 0.05 35.64
N LEU A 444 -66.33 -0.31 35.86
CA LEU A 444 -65.94 -1.61 36.42
C LEU A 444 -66.52 -1.83 37.82
N ARG A 445 -66.46 -0.81 38.70
CA ARG A 445 -67.09 -0.86 40.03
C ARG A 445 -68.61 -1.03 39.96
N ARG A 446 -69.28 -0.34 39.02
CA ARG A 446 -70.73 -0.49 38.82
C ARG A 446 -71.13 -1.87 38.29
N THR A 447 -70.31 -2.47 37.43
CA THR A 447 -70.53 -3.84 36.96
C THR A 447 -70.21 -4.89 38.03
N ALA A 448 -69.20 -4.66 38.88
CA ALA A 448 -68.89 -5.53 40.01
C ALA A 448 -69.99 -5.53 41.09
N ALA A 449 -70.67 -4.39 41.31
CA ALA A 449 -71.80 -4.30 42.22
C ALA A 449 -73.00 -5.21 41.83
N HIS A 450 -73.01 -5.74 40.60
CA HIS A 450 -74.03 -6.65 40.10
C HIS A 450 -73.49 -8.07 39.83
N ALA A 451 -72.23 -8.35 40.17
CA ALA A 451 -71.54 -9.62 39.90
C ALA A 451 -71.35 -10.45 41.18
N GLY A 452 -71.27 -11.78 41.05
CA GLY A 452 -71.08 -12.70 42.19
C GLY A 452 -69.71 -12.54 42.88
N THR A 453 -69.61 -13.01 44.13
CA THR A 453 -68.47 -12.78 45.05
C THR A 453 -67.09 -13.10 44.46
N GLY A 454 -66.95 -14.11 43.59
CA GLY A 454 -65.68 -14.46 42.93
C GLY A 454 -65.27 -13.58 41.75
N GLN A 455 -66.21 -12.83 41.14
CA GLN A 455 -65.91 -11.85 40.08
C GLN A 455 -65.55 -10.48 40.65
N SER A 456 -65.97 -10.19 41.90
CA SER A 456 -65.63 -8.94 42.60
C SER A 456 -64.12 -8.81 42.84
N GLU A 457 -63.45 -9.89 43.28
CA GLU A 457 -62.00 -9.87 43.54
C GLU A 457 -61.17 -9.62 42.26
N GLN A 458 -61.60 -10.19 41.12
CA GLN A 458 -60.96 -9.95 39.83
C GLN A 458 -61.14 -8.50 39.37
N VAL A 459 -62.34 -7.93 39.56
CA VAL A 459 -62.60 -6.52 39.24
C VAL A 459 -61.81 -5.58 40.15
N ASP A 460 -61.70 -5.88 41.44
CA ASP A 460 -60.90 -5.09 42.38
C ASP A 460 -59.41 -5.12 42.01
N SER A 461 -58.88 -6.26 41.56
CA SER A 461 -57.50 -6.35 41.04
C SER A 461 -57.27 -5.51 39.78
N LEU A 462 -58.27 -5.44 38.89
CA LEU A 462 -58.22 -4.62 37.67
C LEU A 462 -58.33 -3.13 37.98
N VAL A 463 -59.18 -2.77 38.94
CA VAL A 463 -59.28 -1.39 39.47
C VAL A 463 -57.95 -0.99 40.12
N GLN A 464 -57.32 -1.87 40.88
CA GLN A 464 -56.01 -1.61 41.48
C GLN A 464 -54.93 -1.46 40.41
N THR A 465 -54.93 -2.31 39.37
CA THR A 465 -54.00 -2.20 38.24
C THR A 465 -54.18 -0.88 37.47
N LEU A 466 -55.42 -0.38 37.36
CA LEU A 466 -55.72 0.92 36.76
C LEU A 466 -55.25 2.09 37.63
N ILE A 467 -55.33 1.97 38.95
CA ILE A 467 -54.80 2.96 39.92
C ILE A 467 -53.27 2.96 39.90
N ASP A 468 -52.64 1.79 39.82
CA ASP A 468 -51.20 1.64 39.71
C ASP A 468 -50.69 2.20 38.36
N LEU A 469 -51.41 1.95 37.27
CA LEU A 469 -51.16 2.60 35.98
C LEU A 469 -51.28 4.14 36.09
N ARG A 470 -52.32 4.66 36.76
CA ARG A 470 -52.51 6.09 37.00
C ARG A 470 -51.33 6.70 37.78
N THR A 471 -50.85 6.04 38.83
CA THR A 471 -49.71 6.54 39.63
C THR A 471 -48.40 6.51 38.86
N VAL A 472 -48.13 5.48 38.05
CA VAL A 472 -46.99 5.45 37.12
C VAL A 472 -47.12 6.56 36.07
N TYR A 473 -48.32 6.80 35.57
CA TYR A 473 -48.60 7.80 34.54
C TYR A 473 -48.47 9.25 35.04
N HIS A 474 -48.72 9.51 36.34
CA HIS A 474 -48.46 10.79 36.98
C HIS A 474 -46.97 11.05 37.32
N ARG A 475 -46.10 10.03 37.27
CA ARG A 475 -44.64 10.20 37.49
C ARG A 475 -43.89 10.62 36.22
N LEU A 476 -44.42 10.30 35.04
CA LEU A 476 -43.86 10.64 33.72
C LEU A 476 -43.47 12.13 33.51
N PRO A 477 -44.21 13.14 34.02
CA PRO A 477 -43.79 14.54 33.96
C PRO A 477 -42.51 14.85 34.76
N GLY A 478 -42.26 14.12 35.85
CA GLY A 478 -41.11 14.31 36.74
C GLY A 478 -39.78 13.87 36.13
N ASP A 479 -39.80 12.91 35.21
CA ASP A 479 -38.61 12.39 34.51
C ASP A 479 -38.20 13.27 33.31
N ARG A 480 -39.10 14.13 32.79
CA ARG A 480 -38.83 15.05 31.68
C ARG A 480 -37.62 15.98 31.90
N PRO A 481 -37.48 16.71 33.03
CA PRO A 481 -36.31 17.56 33.24
C PRO A 481 -35.01 16.75 33.32
N ALA A 482 -35.05 15.46 33.67
CA ALA A 482 -33.87 14.60 33.63
C ALA A 482 -33.51 14.21 32.18
N VAL A 483 -34.50 13.83 31.37
CA VAL A 483 -34.31 13.52 29.94
C VAL A 483 -33.85 14.74 29.15
N ALA A 484 -34.44 15.92 29.39
CA ALA A 484 -34.04 17.17 28.73
C ALA A 484 -32.61 17.61 29.12
N ARG A 485 -32.23 17.48 30.40
CA ARG A 485 -30.86 17.73 30.86
C ARG A 485 -29.87 16.77 30.19
N SER A 486 -30.20 15.49 30.12
CA SER A 486 -29.38 14.48 29.44
C SER A 486 -29.21 14.84 27.97
N LEU A 487 -30.27 15.14 27.23
CA LEU A 487 -30.17 15.53 25.80
C LEU A 487 -29.33 16.80 25.60
N ASN A 488 -29.47 17.81 26.46
CA ASN A 488 -28.63 19.01 26.41
C ASN A 488 -27.15 18.68 26.67
N GLN A 489 -26.84 17.82 27.65
CA GLN A 489 -25.47 17.36 27.90
C GLN A 489 -24.88 16.63 26.68
N HIS A 490 -25.67 15.81 25.98
CA HIS A 490 -25.22 15.16 24.75
C HIS A 490 -25.00 16.16 23.62
N LEU A 491 -25.83 17.21 23.50
CA LEU A 491 -25.63 18.30 22.53
C LEU A 491 -24.35 19.11 22.84
N ASP A 492 -24.08 19.41 24.10
CA ASP A 492 -22.85 20.11 24.52
C ASP A 492 -21.60 19.26 24.23
N GLN A 493 -21.68 17.94 24.49
CA GLN A 493 -20.61 17.00 24.15
C GLN A 493 -20.39 16.90 22.63
N LEU A 494 -21.47 16.87 21.85
CA LEU A 494 -21.39 16.89 20.38
C LEU A 494 -20.73 18.18 19.88
N ALA A 495 -21.10 19.34 20.43
CA ALA A 495 -20.49 20.62 20.07
C ALA A 495 -18.99 20.65 20.38
N LEU A 496 -18.56 20.07 21.51
CA LEU A 496 -17.14 19.94 21.84
C LEU A 496 -16.40 19.03 20.86
N LEU A 497 -17.01 17.90 20.48
CA LEU A 497 -16.44 16.97 19.50
C LEU A 497 -16.36 17.58 18.10
N GLU A 498 -17.39 18.31 17.66
CA GLU A 498 -17.40 19.09 16.41
C GLU A 498 -16.23 20.09 16.39
N HIS A 499 -16.08 20.89 17.45
CA HIS A 499 -14.98 21.86 17.54
C HIS A 499 -13.60 21.19 17.50
N ARG A 500 -13.43 20.04 18.18
CA ARG A 500 -12.19 19.27 18.14
C ARG A 500 -11.92 18.69 16.75
N LEU A 501 -12.95 18.19 16.07
CA LEU A 501 -12.84 17.69 14.69
C LEU A 501 -12.47 18.80 13.73
N ASP A 502 -13.05 19.99 13.85
CA ASP A 502 -12.68 21.15 13.01
C ASP A 502 -11.20 21.49 13.19
N GLY A 503 -10.71 21.54 14.43
CA GLY A 503 -9.28 21.75 14.70
C GLY A 503 -8.37 20.64 14.14
N LEU A 504 -8.83 19.39 14.11
CA LEU A 504 -8.10 18.28 13.47
C LEU A 504 -8.12 18.38 11.95
N VAL A 505 -9.26 18.76 11.36
CA VAL A 505 -9.40 18.97 9.91
C VAL A 505 -8.49 20.09 9.46
N GLU A 506 -8.44 21.23 10.15
CA GLU A 506 -7.53 22.33 9.82
C GLU A 506 -6.06 21.91 9.87
N ARG A 507 -5.65 21.19 10.93
CA ARG A 507 -4.28 20.65 11.03
C ARG A 507 -3.98 19.67 9.90
N LEU A 508 -4.94 18.83 9.55
CA LEU A 508 -4.76 17.84 8.52
C LEU A 508 -4.69 18.46 7.12
N VAL A 509 -5.48 19.50 6.84
CA VAL A 509 -5.39 20.28 5.60
C VAL A 509 -4.00 20.88 5.47
N ARG A 510 -3.47 21.54 6.51
CA ARG A 510 -2.10 22.07 6.49
C ARG A 510 -1.03 20.99 6.29
N ALA A 511 -1.12 19.89 7.04
CA ALA A 511 -0.20 18.77 6.91
C ALA A 511 -0.24 18.15 5.50
N ARG A 512 -1.41 18.13 4.88
CA ARG A 512 -1.60 17.66 3.51
C ARG A 512 -0.99 18.63 2.49
N GLU A 513 -1.21 19.93 2.63
CA GLU A 513 -0.58 20.95 1.78
C GLU A 513 0.94 20.88 1.85
N GLU A 514 1.51 20.71 3.05
CA GLU A 514 2.96 20.52 3.25
C GLU A 514 3.46 19.23 2.60
N ALA A 515 2.73 18.13 2.74
CA ALA A 515 3.07 16.85 2.14
C ALA A 515 2.98 16.88 0.60
N GLU A 516 1.94 17.52 0.06
CA GLU A 516 1.77 17.73 -1.39
C GLU A 516 2.91 18.61 -1.93
N ALA A 517 3.26 19.72 -1.26
CA ALA A 517 4.39 20.56 -1.66
C ALA A 517 5.75 19.85 -1.57
N MET A 518 5.92 18.91 -0.63
CA MET A 518 7.12 18.08 -0.56
C MET A 518 7.18 17.06 -1.70
N LEU A 519 6.05 16.41 -2.00
CA LEU A 519 5.91 15.50 -3.13
C LEU A 519 6.21 16.22 -4.46
N ASP A 520 5.68 17.44 -4.65
CA ASP A 520 5.92 18.26 -5.84
C ASP A 520 7.42 18.56 -6.01
N ARG A 521 8.09 18.99 -4.93
CA ARG A 521 9.54 19.27 -4.95
C ARG A 521 10.36 18.03 -5.31
N GLN A 522 10.05 16.88 -4.71
CA GLN A 522 10.75 15.63 -5.00
C GLN A 522 10.51 15.15 -6.42
N MET A 523 9.27 15.24 -6.92
CA MET A 523 8.92 14.89 -8.29
C MET A 523 9.63 15.80 -9.29
N LEU A 524 9.64 17.12 -9.07
CA LEU A 524 10.34 18.07 -9.93
C LEU A 524 11.85 17.85 -9.93
N SER A 525 12.44 17.55 -8.77
CA SER A 525 13.86 17.20 -8.68
C SER A 525 14.17 15.91 -9.45
N PHE A 526 13.31 14.88 -9.33
CA PHE A 526 13.45 13.64 -10.10
C PHE A 526 13.38 13.91 -11.60
N LEU A 527 12.37 14.65 -12.07
CA LEU A 527 12.22 14.99 -13.49
C LEU A 527 13.39 15.82 -14.03
N SER A 528 13.94 16.74 -13.23
CA SER A 528 15.14 17.51 -13.59
C SER A 528 16.36 16.60 -13.79
N ASN A 529 16.57 15.64 -12.88
CA ASN A 529 17.66 14.67 -12.98
C ASN A 529 17.51 13.77 -14.22
N GLU A 530 16.27 13.37 -14.54
CA GLU A 530 15.98 12.60 -15.75
C GLU A 530 16.20 13.43 -17.03
N GLU A 531 15.83 14.72 -17.04
CA GLU A 531 16.12 15.63 -18.16
C GLU A 531 17.63 15.78 -18.37
N GLU A 532 18.41 15.95 -17.30
CA GLU A 532 19.87 15.98 -17.37
C GLU A 532 20.46 14.68 -17.91
N ARG A 533 19.93 13.52 -17.51
CA ARG A 533 20.35 12.22 -18.05
C ARG A 533 20.13 12.13 -19.55
N ILE A 534 18.95 12.52 -20.03
CA ILE A 534 18.62 12.48 -21.46
C ILE A 534 19.49 13.49 -22.23
N ARG A 535 19.70 14.70 -21.69
CA ARG A 535 20.59 15.70 -22.30
C ARG A 535 22.01 15.20 -22.45
N PHE A 536 22.56 14.57 -21.41
CA PHE A 536 23.90 13.97 -21.47
C PHE A 536 23.99 12.89 -22.57
N ALA A 537 22.95 12.07 -22.73
CA ALA A 537 22.89 11.06 -23.80
C ALA A 537 22.82 11.70 -25.20
N GLN A 538 22.07 12.80 -25.33
CA GLN A 538 22.02 13.59 -26.56
C GLN A 538 23.38 14.21 -26.89
N ASP A 539 24.03 14.87 -25.94
CA ASP A 539 25.38 15.43 -26.13
C ASP A 539 26.36 14.36 -26.62
N ARG A 540 26.26 13.15 -26.06
CA ARG A 540 27.08 12.01 -26.50
C ARG A 540 26.76 11.58 -27.94
N ALA A 541 25.50 11.49 -28.33
CA ALA A 541 25.11 11.17 -29.70
C ALA A 541 25.57 12.26 -30.69
N GLU A 542 25.43 13.54 -30.34
CA GLU A 542 25.92 14.67 -31.14
C GLU A 542 27.44 14.61 -31.35
N GLN A 543 28.20 14.31 -30.29
CA GLN A 543 29.66 14.10 -30.41
C GLN A 543 30.01 12.97 -31.38
N GLN A 544 29.26 11.86 -31.36
CA GLN A 544 29.49 10.76 -32.30
C GLN A 544 29.17 11.16 -33.74
N VAL A 545 28.10 11.94 -33.96
CA VAL A 545 27.79 12.48 -35.29
C VAL A 545 28.94 13.36 -35.81
N VAL A 546 29.47 14.26 -34.98
CA VAL A 546 30.61 15.11 -35.34
C VAL A 546 31.84 14.27 -35.70
N TYR A 547 32.17 13.28 -34.86
CA TYR A 547 33.29 12.37 -35.10
C TYR A 547 33.17 11.63 -36.44
N LEU A 548 31.97 11.12 -36.76
CA LEU A 548 31.71 10.44 -38.02
C LEU A 548 31.90 11.37 -39.23
N TYR A 549 31.43 12.62 -39.15
CA TYR A 549 31.61 13.59 -40.23
C TYR A 549 33.08 13.99 -40.41
N GLU A 550 33.83 14.18 -39.32
CA GLU A 550 35.26 14.46 -39.38
C GLU A 550 36.01 13.31 -40.06
N HIS A 551 35.73 12.07 -39.66
CA HIS A 551 36.35 10.89 -40.25
C HIS A 551 35.99 10.71 -41.74
N LEU A 552 34.74 10.98 -42.12
CA LEU A 552 34.33 10.99 -43.53
C LEU A 552 35.05 12.09 -44.34
N ALA A 553 35.22 13.28 -43.77
CA ALA A 553 35.94 14.38 -44.41
C ALA A 553 37.43 14.04 -44.60
N LEU A 554 38.08 13.47 -43.57
CA LEU A 554 39.48 13.02 -43.65
C LEU A 554 39.68 11.94 -44.71
N ARG A 555 38.81 10.91 -44.74
CA ARG A 555 38.88 9.87 -45.79
C ARG A 555 38.73 10.43 -47.19
N LYS A 556 37.86 11.43 -47.37
CA LYS A 556 37.68 12.09 -48.66
C LYS A 556 38.94 12.86 -49.07
N LEU A 557 39.57 13.58 -48.15
CA LEU A 557 40.84 14.27 -48.39
C LEU A 557 41.98 13.30 -48.73
N GLU A 558 42.06 12.15 -48.06
CA GLU A 558 43.05 11.09 -48.36
C GLU A 558 42.84 10.47 -49.75
N GLN A 559 41.58 10.26 -50.16
CA GLN A 559 41.24 9.78 -51.50
C GLN A 559 41.55 10.82 -52.58
N GLU A 560 41.40 12.11 -52.30
CA GLU A 560 41.76 13.21 -53.21
C GLU A 560 43.29 13.45 -53.28
N ALA A 561 44.05 13.00 -52.27
CA ALA A 561 45.50 13.15 -52.17
C ALA A 561 46.31 11.96 -52.72
N GLN A 562 45.68 10.84 -53.07
CA GLN A 562 46.32 9.71 -53.76
C GLN A 562 46.20 9.90 -55.28
N PRO A 563 47.33 10.01 -56.03
CA PRO A 563 47.32 10.32 -57.47
C PRO A 563 46.83 9.19 -58.38
#